data_AF-A0A523AD85-F1
#
_entry.id   AF-A0A523AD85-F1
#
_cell.length_a   1.000
_cell.length_b   1.000
_cell.length_c   1.000
_cell.angle_alpha   90.00
_cell.angle_beta   90.00
_cell.angle_gamma   90.00
#
_symmetry.space_group_name_H-M   'P 1'
#
loop_
_entity.id
_entity.type
_entity.pdbx_description
1 polymer ?
#
loop_
_entity_poly.entity_id
_entity_poly.type
_entity_poly.pdbx_seq_one_letter_code
_entity_poly.pdbx_strand_id
1 'polypeptide(L)'
;MQLISIFAGIFAFLALPLSFDQRIYLLVLFSALPVSLKLYLDNSNLRRKEDEFTTFLRDLTLNIRTGMSITKAIEVTAKGNYRALRRDLESLMKNLHLGMPVERAFEIFGKEQKTGNIKRSVSVISIASRSGGRIGEVLSLLTSELLRVRANRAEMEASLHVYTASLYVIYFTFLGIVILSLTKLLPAMASADIKVDLPYYTQLLFRSSMIIAVFSGLIAGKMGHGSIYKGSIHALVMSLICFISFFVLQF
;
A
#
# COMPACT_ATOMS: atom_id res chain seq x y z
N MET A 1 -16.86 13.08 10.54
CA MET A 1 -16.43 11.75 11.03
C MET A 1 -15.09 11.77 11.79
N GLN A 2 -14.07 12.53 11.37
CA GLN A 2 -12.78 12.59 12.09
C GLN A 2 -12.87 13.17 13.53
N LEU A 3 -13.75 14.14 13.78
CA LEU A 3 -13.95 14.68 15.14
C LEU A 3 -14.62 13.69 16.11
N ILE A 4 -15.51 12.83 15.62
CA ILE A 4 -16.27 11.88 16.47
C ILE A 4 -15.36 10.74 16.93
N SER A 5 -14.45 10.27 16.07
CA SER A 5 -13.41 9.31 16.47
C SER A 5 -12.45 9.92 17.50
N ILE A 6 -12.06 11.18 17.34
CA ILE A 6 -11.19 11.88 18.31
C ILE A 6 -11.89 11.99 19.68
N PHE A 7 -13.18 12.36 19.70
CA PHE A 7 -13.96 12.45 20.93
C PHE A 7 -14.22 11.09 21.61
N ALA A 8 -14.48 10.04 20.84
CA ALA A 8 -14.65 8.68 21.37
C ALA A 8 -13.35 8.11 21.96
N GLY A 9 -12.21 8.42 21.35
CA GLY A 9 -10.89 8.09 21.89
C GLY A 9 -10.58 8.80 23.20
N ILE A 10 -10.96 10.08 23.32
CA ILE A 10 -10.80 10.89 24.55
C ILE A 10 -11.74 10.41 25.68
N PHE A 11 -12.92 9.89 25.35
CA PHE A 11 -13.87 9.35 26.34
C PHE A 11 -13.43 7.98 26.87
N ALA A 12 -12.92 7.09 26.02
CA ALA A 12 -12.30 5.83 26.45
C ALA A 12 -11.00 6.05 27.25
N PHE A 13 -10.28 7.15 26.96
CA PHE A 13 -9.04 7.61 27.60
C PHE A 13 -9.20 8.05 29.06
N LEU A 14 -10.40 8.44 29.50
CA LEU A 14 -10.65 8.90 30.87
C LEU A 14 -11.10 7.78 31.83
N ALA A 15 -11.55 6.64 31.30
CA ALA A 15 -12.24 5.60 32.06
C ALA A 15 -11.36 4.42 32.51
N LEU A 16 -10.11 4.30 32.05
CA LEU A 16 -9.24 3.17 32.36
C LEU A 16 -8.12 3.54 33.36
N PRO A 17 -7.81 2.68 34.36
CA PRO A 17 -6.74 2.90 35.32
C PRO A 17 -5.37 2.61 34.68
N LEU A 18 -4.94 3.45 33.73
CA LEU A 18 -3.70 3.28 32.98
C LEU A 18 -2.58 4.20 33.48
N SER A 19 -1.34 3.69 33.45
CA SER A 19 -0.11 4.45 33.68
C SER A 19 0.07 5.55 32.63
N PHE A 20 0.79 6.63 32.97
CA PHE A 20 1.00 7.80 32.09
C PHE A 20 1.56 7.41 30.70
N ASP A 21 2.50 6.46 30.65
CA ASP A 21 3.09 5.97 29.40
C ASP A 21 2.07 5.24 28.52
N GLN A 22 1.25 4.35 29.10
CA GLN A 22 0.22 3.58 28.39
C GLN A 22 -0.81 4.52 27.72
N ARG A 23 -1.10 5.68 28.35
CA ARG A 23 -1.98 6.71 27.78
C ARG A 23 -1.38 7.38 26.55
N ILE A 24 -0.07 7.71 26.59
CA ILE A 24 0.63 8.30 25.44
C ILE A 24 0.59 7.34 24.24
N TYR A 25 0.84 6.06 24.46
CA TYR A 25 0.82 5.07 23.38
C TYR A 25 -0.56 4.90 22.75
N LEU A 26 -1.64 4.90 23.53
CA LEU A 26 -3.00 4.85 22.99
C LEU A 26 -3.34 6.08 22.15
N LEU A 27 -2.93 7.28 22.57
CA LEU A 27 -3.14 8.50 21.77
C LEU A 27 -2.39 8.46 20.43
N VAL A 28 -1.15 7.95 20.43
CA VAL A 28 -0.38 7.75 19.19
C VAL A 28 -1.06 6.70 18.29
N LEU A 29 -1.56 5.59 18.86
CA LEU A 29 -2.26 4.55 18.10
C LEU A 29 -3.57 5.08 17.48
N PHE A 30 -4.33 5.85 18.25
CA PHE A 30 -5.63 6.39 17.83
C PHE A 30 -5.50 7.50 16.78
N SER A 31 -4.46 8.33 16.87
CA SER A 31 -4.16 9.35 15.85
C SER A 31 -3.61 8.73 14.56
N ALA A 32 -2.90 7.61 14.64
CA ALA A 32 -2.36 6.90 13.48
C ALA A 32 -3.44 6.14 12.67
N LEU A 33 -4.54 5.71 13.29
CA LEU A 33 -5.65 5.00 12.64
C LEU A 33 -6.25 5.71 11.40
N PRO A 34 -6.72 6.97 11.48
CA PRO A 34 -7.32 7.65 10.32
C PRO A 34 -6.31 7.94 9.21
N VAL A 35 -5.05 8.22 9.57
CA VAL A 35 -3.95 8.45 8.61
C VAL A 35 -3.62 7.16 7.85
N SER A 36 -3.50 6.05 8.58
CA SER A 36 -3.27 4.71 8.03
C SER A 36 -4.34 4.31 7.01
N LEU A 37 -5.62 4.53 7.35
CA LEU A 37 -6.73 4.13 6.47
C LEU A 37 -6.77 4.96 5.18
N LYS A 38 -6.50 6.28 5.26
CA LYS A 38 -6.45 7.15 4.07
C LYS A 38 -5.32 6.76 3.13
N LEU A 39 -4.13 6.49 3.68
CA LEU A 39 -2.94 6.11 2.90
C LEU A 39 -3.11 4.75 2.21
N TYR A 40 -3.84 3.82 2.83
CA TYR A 40 -4.20 2.53 2.23
C TYR A 40 -5.07 2.71 0.97
N LEU A 41 -6.07 3.60 1.03
CA LEU A 41 -7.03 3.83 -0.05
C LEU A 41 -6.43 4.59 -1.24
N ASP A 42 -5.68 5.67 -1.01
CA ASP A 42 -5.19 6.55 -2.08
C ASP A 42 -4.19 5.85 -3.03
N ASN A 43 -3.31 4.98 -2.50
CA ASN A 43 -2.32 4.27 -3.31
C ASN A 43 -2.95 3.19 -4.22
N SER A 44 -4.15 2.71 -3.90
CA SER A 44 -4.84 1.68 -4.70
C SER A 44 -5.39 2.23 -6.03
N ASN A 45 -5.84 3.49 -6.04
CA ASN A 45 -6.41 4.12 -7.24
C ASN A 45 -5.35 4.39 -8.32
N LEU A 46 -4.15 4.83 -7.92
CA LEU A 46 -3.04 5.05 -8.86
C LEU A 46 -2.60 3.74 -9.52
N ARG A 47 -2.51 2.66 -8.74
CA ARG A 47 -2.20 1.32 -9.28
C ARG A 47 -3.28 0.84 -10.25
N ARG A 48 -4.57 0.98 -9.89
CA ARG A 48 -5.69 0.65 -10.78
C ARG A 48 -5.62 1.39 -12.12
N LYS A 49 -5.25 2.67 -12.12
CA LYS A 49 -5.03 3.43 -13.37
C LYS A 49 -3.90 2.84 -14.23
N GLU A 50 -2.78 2.43 -13.63
CA GLU A 50 -1.69 1.79 -14.38
C GLU A 50 -2.11 0.43 -14.99
N ASP A 51 -2.86 -0.38 -14.23
CA ASP A 51 -3.37 -1.67 -14.68
C ASP A 51 -4.38 -1.53 -15.83
N GLU A 52 -5.32 -0.60 -15.69
CA GLU A 52 -6.30 -0.29 -16.74
C GLU A 52 -5.61 0.30 -17.97
N PHE A 53 -4.61 1.17 -17.81
CA PHE A 53 -3.83 1.71 -18.92
C PHE A 53 -3.09 0.61 -19.69
N THR A 54 -2.48 -0.35 -18.98
CA THR A 54 -1.83 -1.51 -19.63
C THR A 54 -2.82 -2.34 -20.42
N THR A 55 -4.02 -2.54 -19.86
CA THR A 55 -5.12 -3.26 -20.54
C THR A 55 -5.60 -2.49 -21.77
N PHE A 56 -5.76 -1.18 -21.66
CA PHE A 56 -6.08 -0.28 -22.77
C PHE A 56 -5.05 -0.37 -23.90
N LEU A 57 -3.74 -0.34 -23.60
CA LEU A 57 -2.71 -0.47 -24.62
C LEU A 57 -2.73 -1.83 -25.33
N ARG A 58 -2.98 -2.91 -24.58
CA ARG A 58 -3.13 -4.25 -25.15
C ARG A 58 -4.30 -4.32 -26.12
N ASP A 59 -5.47 -3.84 -25.70
CA ASP A 59 -6.69 -3.89 -26.48
C ASP A 59 -6.60 -2.94 -27.70
N LEU A 60 -5.92 -1.80 -27.56
CA LEU A 60 -5.56 -0.90 -28.65
C LEU A 60 -4.64 -1.60 -29.68
N THR A 61 -3.63 -2.32 -29.21
CA THR A 61 -2.72 -3.09 -30.07
C THR A 61 -3.47 -4.15 -30.87
N LEU A 62 -4.40 -4.87 -30.22
CA LEU A 62 -5.23 -5.88 -30.87
C LEU A 62 -6.06 -5.26 -32.00
N ASN A 63 -6.71 -4.12 -31.75
CA ASN A 63 -7.50 -3.40 -32.76
C ASN A 63 -6.65 -2.87 -33.92
N ILE A 64 -5.43 -2.37 -33.66
CA ILE A 64 -4.49 -1.95 -34.71
C ILE A 64 -4.05 -3.16 -35.55
N ARG A 65 -3.76 -4.30 -34.91
CA ARG A 65 -3.36 -5.54 -35.59
C ARG A 65 -4.45 -6.14 -36.47
N THR A 66 -5.72 -5.87 -36.16
CA THR A 66 -6.85 -6.28 -37.01
C THR A 66 -7.06 -5.36 -38.23
N GLY A 67 -6.15 -4.40 -38.46
CA GLY A 67 -6.20 -3.50 -39.61
C GLY A 67 -6.99 -2.22 -39.40
N MET A 68 -7.44 -1.91 -38.17
CA MET A 68 -8.08 -0.63 -37.90
C MET A 68 -7.06 0.52 -38.00
N SER A 69 -7.48 1.67 -38.52
CA SER A 69 -6.69 2.89 -38.43
C SER A 69 -6.49 3.28 -36.96
N ILE A 70 -5.38 3.94 -36.63
CA ILE A 70 -5.04 4.29 -35.25
C ILE A 70 -6.15 5.08 -34.55
N THR A 71 -6.74 6.07 -35.23
CA THR A 71 -7.84 6.87 -34.67
C THR A 71 -9.06 6.01 -34.40
N LYS A 72 -9.39 5.06 -35.30
CA LYS A 72 -10.54 4.16 -35.11
C LYS A 72 -10.27 3.14 -34.00
N ALA A 73 -9.06 2.61 -33.93
CA ALA A 73 -8.65 1.69 -32.89
C ALA A 73 -8.72 2.34 -31.51
N ILE A 74 -8.28 3.61 -31.37
CA ILE A 74 -8.41 4.38 -30.13
C ILE A 74 -9.89 4.59 -29.79
N GLU A 75 -10.73 4.97 -30.76
CA GLU A 75 -12.16 5.20 -30.55
C GLU A 75 -12.91 3.94 -30.06
N VAL A 76 -12.63 2.79 -30.67
CA VAL A 76 -13.23 1.51 -30.27
C VAL A 76 -12.72 1.08 -28.91
N THR A 77 -11.40 1.18 -28.68
CA THR A 77 -10.79 0.75 -27.42
C THR A 77 -11.26 1.63 -26.27
N ALA A 78 -11.31 2.95 -26.42
CA ALA A 78 -11.68 3.88 -25.34
C ALA A 78 -13.11 3.68 -24.80
N LYS A 79 -14.00 3.03 -25.56
CA LYS A 79 -15.36 2.65 -25.11
C LYS A 79 -15.38 1.41 -24.20
N GLY A 80 -14.23 0.76 -23.98
CA GLY A 80 -14.08 -0.38 -23.08
C GLY A 80 -14.27 -0.02 -21.59
N ASN A 81 -14.21 -1.04 -20.73
CA ASN A 81 -14.48 -0.89 -19.30
C ASN A 81 -13.21 -0.52 -18.52
N TYR A 82 -12.84 0.77 -18.53
CA TYR A 82 -11.71 1.32 -17.78
C TYR A 82 -12.19 2.33 -16.74
N ARG A 83 -12.68 1.87 -15.58
CA ARG A 83 -13.35 2.72 -14.60
C ARG A 83 -12.44 3.80 -14.00
N ALA A 84 -11.20 3.46 -13.65
CA ALA A 84 -10.22 4.39 -13.09
C ALA A 84 -9.65 5.36 -14.13
N LEU A 85 -9.52 4.93 -15.39
CA LEU A 85 -8.96 5.72 -16.50
C LEU A 85 -10.02 6.44 -17.36
N ARG A 86 -11.31 6.15 -17.15
CA ARG A 86 -12.43 6.61 -17.99
C ARG A 86 -12.37 8.10 -18.33
N ARG A 87 -12.25 8.95 -17.32
CA ARG A 87 -12.22 10.41 -17.50
C ARG A 87 -11.03 10.86 -18.35
N ASP A 88 -9.89 10.20 -18.19
CA ASP A 88 -8.67 10.53 -18.92
C ASP A 88 -8.77 10.04 -20.39
N LEU A 89 -9.38 8.88 -20.63
CA LEU A 89 -9.69 8.38 -21.98
C LEU A 89 -10.76 9.23 -22.69
N GLU A 90 -11.78 9.70 -21.98
CA GLU A 90 -12.80 10.62 -22.51
C GLU A 90 -12.15 11.96 -22.95
N SER A 91 -11.19 12.48 -22.17
CA SER A 91 -10.39 13.66 -22.54
C SER A 91 -9.55 13.41 -23.80
N LEU A 92 -8.87 12.26 -23.88
CA LEU A 92 -8.12 11.83 -25.07
C LEU A 92 -9.01 11.77 -26.31
N MET A 93 -10.19 11.13 -26.20
CA MET A 93 -11.15 11.02 -27.31
C MET A 93 -11.70 12.37 -27.74
N LYS A 94 -12.01 13.27 -26.79
CA LYS A 94 -12.46 14.62 -27.09
C LYS A 94 -11.41 15.36 -27.93
N ASN A 95 -10.14 15.30 -27.55
CA ASN A 95 -9.06 15.95 -28.30
C ASN A 95 -8.93 15.40 -29.72
N LEU A 96 -9.03 14.08 -29.90
CA LEU A 96 -8.98 13.44 -31.22
C LEU A 96 -10.18 13.83 -32.10
N HIS A 97 -11.40 13.87 -31.55
CA HIS A 97 -12.60 14.29 -32.28
C HIS A 97 -12.56 15.76 -32.70
N LEU A 98 -11.81 16.60 -31.97
CA LEU A 98 -11.54 17.99 -32.33
C LEU A 98 -10.48 18.14 -33.43
N GLY A 99 -10.05 17.05 -34.06
CA GLY A 99 -9.07 17.06 -35.15
C GLY A 99 -7.62 17.21 -34.69
N MET A 100 -7.34 17.05 -33.39
CA MET A 100 -5.97 17.10 -32.88
C MET A 100 -5.16 15.89 -33.40
N PRO A 101 -3.90 16.09 -33.85
CA PRO A 101 -3.02 14.98 -34.19
C PRO A 101 -2.84 14.01 -33.03
N VAL A 102 -2.78 12.71 -33.34
CA VAL A 102 -2.71 11.61 -32.36
C VAL A 102 -1.51 11.77 -31.43
N GLU A 103 -0.37 12.18 -31.97
CA GLU A 103 0.88 12.44 -31.25
C GLU A 103 0.65 13.44 -30.11
N ARG A 104 -0.03 14.55 -30.43
CA ARG A 104 -0.26 15.67 -29.51
C ARG A 104 -1.36 15.33 -28.50
N ALA A 105 -2.39 14.61 -28.92
CA ALA A 105 -3.45 14.14 -28.03
C ALA A 105 -2.90 13.18 -26.96
N PHE A 106 -2.03 12.25 -27.35
CA PHE A 106 -1.30 11.39 -26.41
C PHE A 106 -0.35 12.19 -25.52
N GLU A 107 0.41 13.16 -26.06
CA GLU A 107 1.30 13.99 -25.23
C GLU A 107 0.56 14.71 -24.09
N ILE A 108 -0.61 15.30 -24.38
CA ILE A 108 -1.48 15.94 -23.38
C ILE A 108 -2.00 14.91 -22.38
N PHE A 109 -2.53 13.78 -22.87
CA PHE A 109 -3.00 12.68 -22.02
C PHE A 109 -1.92 12.23 -21.03
N GLY A 110 -0.66 12.10 -21.48
CA GLY A 110 0.48 11.72 -20.64
C GLY A 110 0.81 12.77 -19.58
N LYS A 111 0.81 14.06 -19.93
CA LYS A 111 1.07 15.17 -18.99
C LYS A 111 0.05 15.21 -17.84
N GLU A 112 -1.21 14.86 -18.10
CA GLU A 112 -2.29 14.81 -17.12
C GLU A 112 -2.17 13.64 -16.12
N GLN A 113 -1.35 12.63 -16.41
CA GLN A 113 -1.20 11.46 -15.53
C GLN A 113 -0.36 11.77 -14.30
N LYS A 114 -0.69 11.10 -13.18
CA LYS A 114 0.09 11.20 -11.93
C LYS A 114 1.21 10.16 -11.83
N THR A 115 1.15 9.12 -12.65
CA THR A 115 2.03 7.94 -12.59
C THR A 115 3.15 8.01 -13.63
N GLY A 116 4.39 7.77 -13.21
CA GLY A 116 5.57 7.82 -14.09
C GLY A 116 5.55 6.78 -15.21
N ASN A 117 4.98 5.60 -14.97
CA ASN A 117 4.92 4.54 -15.98
C ASN A 117 4.06 4.96 -17.17
N ILE A 118 2.85 5.48 -16.91
CA ILE A 118 1.96 5.96 -17.99
C ILE A 118 2.60 7.10 -18.77
N LYS A 119 3.22 8.09 -18.09
CA LYS A 119 3.93 9.20 -18.76
C LYS A 119 4.98 8.71 -19.77
N ARG A 120 5.80 7.75 -19.34
CA ARG A 120 6.87 7.19 -20.18
C ARG A 120 6.31 6.42 -21.36
N SER A 121 5.36 5.51 -21.12
CA SER A 121 4.73 4.72 -22.19
C SER A 121 4.06 5.60 -23.24
N VAL A 122 3.33 6.62 -22.81
CA VAL A 122 2.64 7.58 -23.69
C VAL A 122 3.63 8.39 -24.51
N SER A 123 4.75 8.81 -23.93
CA SER A 123 5.82 9.51 -24.67
C SER A 123 6.39 8.65 -25.80
N VAL A 124 6.62 7.36 -25.56
CA VAL A 124 7.10 6.44 -26.61
C VAL A 124 6.04 6.25 -27.71
N ILE A 125 4.76 6.14 -27.34
CA ILE A 125 3.65 6.03 -28.30
C ILE A 125 3.53 7.27 -29.17
N SER A 126 3.62 8.46 -28.58
CA SER A 126 3.55 9.74 -29.29
C SER A 126 4.68 9.86 -30.33
N ILE A 127 5.90 9.46 -29.98
CA ILE A 127 7.05 9.43 -30.91
C ILE A 127 6.81 8.40 -32.02
N ALA A 128 6.29 7.22 -31.68
CA ALA A 128 6.03 6.15 -32.64
C ALA A 128 4.90 6.47 -33.62
N SER A 129 3.89 7.23 -33.19
CA SER A 129 2.74 7.64 -34.03
C SER A 129 3.19 8.51 -35.20
N ARG A 130 4.16 9.39 -34.95
CA ARG A 130 4.79 10.24 -35.97
C ARG A 130 5.47 9.45 -37.10
N SER A 131 5.84 8.19 -36.86
CA SER A 131 6.60 7.36 -37.82
C SER A 131 5.73 6.51 -38.76
N GLY A 132 4.40 6.57 -38.66
CA GLY A 132 3.44 6.19 -39.72
C GLY A 132 3.35 4.73 -40.18
N GLY A 133 4.32 3.85 -39.89
CA GLY A 133 4.36 2.48 -40.44
C GLY A 133 4.68 1.36 -39.45
N ARG A 134 5.13 1.67 -38.23
CA ARG A 134 5.57 0.68 -37.22
C ARG A 134 4.93 0.84 -35.85
N ILE A 135 3.91 1.69 -35.72
CA ILE A 135 3.27 1.93 -34.42
C ILE A 135 2.68 0.65 -33.81
N GLY A 136 2.15 -0.26 -34.63
CA GLY A 136 1.68 -1.56 -34.15
C GLY A 136 2.80 -2.43 -33.56
N GLU A 137 4.00 -2.39 -34.14
CA GLU A 137 5.19 -3.10 -33.63
C GLU A 137 5.69 -2.46 -32.33
N VAL A 138 5.83 -1.13 -32.30
CA VAL A 138 6.27 -0.40 -31.09
C VAL A 138 5.26 -0.58 -29.95
N LEU A 139 3.97 -0.49 -30.23
CA LEU A 139 2.92 -0.71 -29.24
C LEU A 139 2.88 -2.16 -28.76
N SER A 140 3.14 -3.14 -29.63
CA SER A 140 3.26 -4.56 -29.25
C SER A 140 4.48 -4.81 -28.37
N LEU A 141 5.62 -4.17 -28.66
CA LEU A 141 6.83 -4.24 -27.83
C LEU A 141 6.57 -3.62 -26.45
N LEU A 142 6.00 -2.41 -26.40
CA LEU A 142 5.62 -1.74 -25.16
C LEU A 142 4.62 -2.56 -24.34
N THR A 143 3.60 -3.12 -24.99
CA THR A 143 2.59 -3.94 -24.33
C THR A 143 3.22 -5.21 -23.75
N SER A 144 4.08 -5.89 -24.52
CA SER A 144 4.79 -7.09 -24.06
C SER A 144 5.68 -6.77 -22.86
N GLU A 145 6.37 -5.63 -22.88
CA GLU A 145 7.19 -5.16 -21.77
C GLU A 145 6.36 -4.83 -20.53
N LEU A 146 5.25 -4.09 -20.68
CA LEU A 146 4.36 -3.78 -19.56
C LEU A 146 3.74 -5.04 -18.95
N LEU A 147 3.36 -6.03 -19.78
CA LEU A 147 2.88 -7.33 -19.31
C LEU A 147 3.95 -8.10 -18.56
N ARG A 148 5.20 -8.10 -19.04
CA ARG A 148 6.35 -8.71 -18.33
C ARG A 148 6.63 -8.02 -16.99
N VAL A 149 6.65 -6.70 -16.97
CA VAL A 149 6.80 -5.92 -15.73
C VAL A 149 5.68 -6.25 -14.75
N ARG A 150 4.44 -6.37 -15.22
CA ARG A 150 3.30 -6.75 -14.40
C ARG A 150 3.43 -8.18 -13.85
N ALA A 151 3.81 -9.14 -14.69
CA ALA A 151 4.01 -10.53 -14.28
C ALA A 151 5.12 -10.64 -13.22
N ASN A 152 6.27 -9.99 -13.47
CA ASN A 152 7.39 -9.96 -12.52
C ASN A 152 7.00 -9.31 -11.19
N ARG A 153 6.19 -8.23 -11.22
CA ARG A 153 5.63 -7.64 -10.01
C ARG A 153 4.69 -8.59 -9.27
N ALA A 154 3.85 -9.34 -9.97
CA ALA A 154 2.95 -10.31 -9.35
C ALA A 154 3.72 -11.46 -8.69
N GLU A 155 4.76 -11.98 -9.34
CA GLU A 155 5.67 -12.98 -8.76
C GLU A 155 6.40 -12.44 -7.53
N MET A 156 6.90 -11.20 -7.60
CA MET A 156 7.54 -10.55 -6.46
C MET A 156 6.57 -10.32 -5.31
N GLU A 157 5.33 -9.89 -5.57
CA GLU A 157 4.29 -9.76 -4.53
C GLU A 157 3.97 -11.11 -3.87
N ALA A 158 3.89 -12.20 -4.65
CA ALA A 158 3.67 -13.55 -4.11
C ALA A 158 4.85 -14.03 -3.25
N SER A 159 6.08 -13.84 -3.72
CA SER A 159 7.29 -14.19 -2.97
C SER A 159 7.41 -13.39 -1.67
N LEU A 160 7.10 -12.09 -1.72
CA LEU A 160 7.17 -11.21 -0.55
C LEU A 160 6.10 -11.52 0.52
N HIS A 161 4.99 -12.16 0.16
CA HIS A 161 3.97 -12.56 1.12
C HIS A 161 4.51 -13.58 2.14
N VAL A 162 5.43 -14.47 1.73
CA VAL A 162 6.10 -15.42 2.63
C VAL A 162 6.94 -14.69 3.70
N TYR A 163 7.63 -13.62 3.31
CA TYR A 163 8.42 -12.79 4.25
C TYR A 163 7.53 -12.02 5.23
N THR A 164 6.35 -11.56 4.80
CA THR A 164 5.36 -10.99 5.72
C THR A 164 4.95 -12.00 6.79
N ALA A 165 4.65 -13.25 6.40
CA ALA A 165 4.28 -14.30 7.35
C ALA A 165 5.41 -14.62 8.34
N SER A 166 6.66 -14.69 7.88
CA SER A 166 7.81 -14.94 8.77
C SER A 166 8.02 -13.81 9.79
N LEU A 167 7.81 -12.54 9.41
CA LEU A 167 7.85 -11.41 10.34
C LEU A 167 6.80 -11.53 11.45
N TYR A 168 5.59 -11.98 11.13
CA TYR A 168 4.56 -12.25 12.13
C TYR A 168 4.99 -13.35 13.10
N VAL A 169 5.56 -14.46 12.59
CA VAL A 169 6.04 -15.57 13.43
C VAL A 169 7.14 -15.08 14.38
N ILE A 170 8.11 -14.32 13.89
CA ILE A 170 9.21 -13.78 14.70
C ILE A 170 8.67 -12.84 15.78
N TYR A 171 7.78 -11.92 15.40
CA TYR A 171 7.18 -10.97 16.34
C TYR A 171 6.39 -11.65 17.45
N PHE A 172 5.52 -12.61 17.11
CA PHE A 172 4.72 -13.32 18.11
C PHE A 172 5.55 -14.25 18.97
N THR A 173 6.60 -14.85 18.43
CA THR A 173 7.56 -15.63 19.22
C THR A 173 8.25 -14.73 20.24
N PHE A 174 8.72 -13.55 19.82
CA PHE A 174 9.29 -12.55 20.73
C PHE A 174 8.30 -12.13 21.81
N LEU A 175 7.05 -11.80 21.43
CA LEU A 175 6.00 -11.41 22.38
C LEU A 175 5.71 -12.55 23.37
N GLY A 176 5.68 -13.80 22.91
CA GLY A 176 5.52 -14.99 23.75
C GLY A 176 6.66 -15.15 24.77
N ILE A 177 7.91 -14.94 24.35
CA ILE A 177 9.07 -14.96 25.25
C ILE A 177 8.96 -13.84 26.30
N VAL A 178 8.53 -12.64 25.91
CA VAL A 178 8.30 -11.53 26.83
C VAL A 178 7.22 -11.86 27.86
N ILE A 179 6.08 -12.40 27.43
CA ILE A 179 4.99 -12.82 28.33
C ILE A 179 5.47 -13.91 29.30
N LEU A 180 6.23 -14.90 28.81
CA LEU A 180 6.83 -15.92 29.66
C LEU A 180 7.79 -15.31 30.68
N SER A 181 8.56 -14.32 30.26
CA SER A 181 9.51 -13.61 31.12
C SER A 181 8.79 -12.83 32.23
N LEU A 182 7.69 -12.15 31.91
CA LEU A 182 6.87 -11.41 32.89
C LEU A 182 6.15 -12.33 33.88
N THR A 183 5.64 -13.47 33.41
CA THR A 183 4.76 -14.34 34.23
C THR A 183 5.51 -15.44 34.99
N LYS A 184 6.67 -15.87 34.50
CA LYS A 184 7.44 -16.98 35.10
C LYS A 184 8.80 -16.54 35.60
N LEU A 185 9.58 -15.84 34.79
CA LEU A 185 10.96 -15.50 35.12
C LEU A 185 11.04 -14.45 36.23
N LEU A 186 10.38 -13.30 36.05
CA LEU A 186 10.40 -12.19 37.00
C LEU A 186 9.90 -12.58 38.40
N PRO A 187 8.75 -13.27 38.55
CA PRO A 187 8.31 -13.76 39.85
C PRO A 187 9.26 -14.80 40.46
N ALA A 188 9.84 -15.69 39.67
CA ALA A 188 10.80 -16.68 40.17
C ALA A 188 12.06 -16.02 40.73
N MET A 189 12.57 -14.97 40.07
CA MET A 189 13.71 -14.19 40.58
C MET A 189 13.37 -13.46 41.89
N ALA A 190 12.17 -12.88 41.97
CA ALA A 190 11.69 -12.24 43.20
C ALA A 190 11.58 -13.24 44.37
N SER A 191 11.10 -14.46 44.10
CA SER A 191 11.03 -15.53 45.10
C SER A 191 12.40 -16.08 45.55
N ALA A 192 13.43 -15.89 44.72
CA ALA A 192 14.80 -16.31 45.01
C ALA A 192 15.63 -15.22 45.73
N ASP A 193 14.98 -14.18 46.26
CA ASP A 193 15.59 -13.02 46.93
C ASP A 193 16.62 -12.25 46.06
N ILE A 194 16.51 -12.39 44.73
CA ILE A 194 17.27 -11.57 43.80
C ILE A 194 16.57 -10.21 43.73
N LYS A 195 17.27 -9.14 44.15
CA LYS A 195 16.76 -7.76 44.07
C LYS A 195 16.55 -7.35 42.62
N VAL A 196 15.32 -7.52 42.13
CA VAL A 196 14.88 -7.08 40.80
C VAL A 196 13.85 -5.97 40.96
N ASP A 197 14.05 -4.87 40.24
CA ASP A 197 13.04 -3.81 40.11
C ASP A 197 11.98 -4.25 39.10
N LEU A 198 10.95 -4.97 39.59
CA LEU A 198 9.87 -5.51 38.76
C LEU A 198 9.17 -4.43 37.92
N PRO A 199 8.78 -3.26 38.48
CA PRO A 199 8.21 -2.17 37.69
C PRO A 199 9.11 -1.70 36.54
N TYR A 200 10.41 -1.54 36.78
CA TYR A 200 11.35 -1.09 35.76
C TYR A 200 11.44 -2.08 34.57
N TYR A 201 11.65 -3.37 34.85
CA TYR A 201 11.76 -4.38 33.79
C TYR A 201 10.45 -4.59 33.03
N THR A 202 9.32 -4.49 33.71
CA THR A 202 7.99 -4.58 33.09
C THR A 202 7.77 -3.44 32.09
N GLN A 203 8.08 -2.20 32.49
CA GLN A 203 7.99 -1.04 31.60
C GLN A 203 8.99 -1.12 30.44
N LEU A 204 10.21 -1.58 30.70
CA LEU A 204 11.24 -1.74 29.67
C LEU A 204 10.78 -2.73 28.59
N LEU A 205 10.33 -3.92 28.99
CA LEU A 205 9.84 -4.96 28.09
C LEU A 205 8.61 -4.51 27.31
N PHE A 206 7.69 -3.77 27.94
CA PHE A 206 6.55 -3.16 27.26
C PHE A 206 6.98 -2.18 26.17
N ARG A 207 7.85 -1.21 26.50
CA ARG A 207 8.34 -0.20 25.56
C ARG A 207 9.07 -0.83 24.39
N SER A 208 9.95 -1.80 24.65
CA SER A 208 10.65 -2.55 23.60
C SER A 208 9.69 -3.33 22.70
N SER A 209 8.70 -4.01 23.27
CA SER A 209 7.72 -4.79 22.51
C SER A 209 6.84 -3.91 21.61
N MET A 210 6.47 -2.72 22.08
CA MET A 210 5.73 -1.74 21.29
C MET A 210 6.55 -1.19 20.13
N ILE A 211 7.82 -0.85 20.36
CA ILE A 211 8.72 -0.40 19.29
C ILE A 211 8.82 -1.47 18.22
N ILE A 212 9.08 -2.72 18.62
CA ILE A 212 9.21 -3.85 17.68
C ILE A 212 7.89 -4.06 16.92
N ALA A 213 6.73 -3.97 17.59
CA ALA A 213 5.42 -4.12 16.95
C ALA A 213 5.18 -3.09 15.83
N VAL A 214 5.50 -1.82 16.10
CA VAL A 214 5.35 -0.74 15.11
C VAL A 214 6.26 -0.98 13.90
N PHE A 215 7.56 -1.19 14.14
CA PHE A 215 8.53 -1.32 13.04
C PHE A 215 8.31 -2.62 12.24
N SER A 216 8.10 -3.75 12.91
CA SER A 216 7.83 -5.02 12.24
C SER A 216 6.56 -4.98 11.39
N GLY A 217 5.49 -4.34 11.88
CA GLY A 217 4.28 -4.14 11.08
C GLY A 217 4.47 -3.23 9.87
N LEU A 218 5.22 -2.13 9.99
CA LEU A 218 5.53 -1.26 8.85
C LEU A 218 6.35 -2.02 7.78
N ILE A 219 7.35 -2.79 8.21
CA ILE A 219 8.17 -3.63 7.34
C ILE A 219 7.31 -4.71 6.68
N ALA A 220 6.44 -5.37 7.44
CA ALA A 220 5.54 -6.42 6.97
C ALA A 220 4.67 -5.96 5.79
N GLY A 221 4.13 -4.74 5.82
CA GLY A 221 3.35 -4.23 4.67
C GLY A 221 4.20 -3.70 3.51
N LYS A 222 5.42 -3.20 3.76
CA LYS A 222 6.34 -2.84 2.67
C LYS A 222 6.79 -4.08 1.91
N MET A 223 7.06 -5.17 2.61
CA MET A 223 7.38 -6.45 1.99
C MET A 223 6.12 -7.01 1.31
N GLY A 224 5.06 -7.34 2.04
CA GLY A 224 3.91 -8.08 1.48
C GLY A 224 3.09 -7.35 0.41
N HIS A 225 3.04 -6.01 0.44
CA HIS A 225 2.23 -5.24 -0.51
C HIS A 225 3.02 -4.17 -1.29
N GLY A 226 4.35 -4.16 -1.19
CA GLY A 226 5.25 -3.25 -1.91
C GLY A 226 5.21 -1.79 -1.44
N SER A 227 4.48 -1.45 -0.38
CA SER A 227 4.29 -0.07 0.09
C SER A 227 4.23 0.04 1.61
N ILE A 228 5.02 0.94 2.20
CA ILE A 228 5.04 1.20 3.65
C ILE A 228 3.65 1.65 4.14
N TYR A 229 2.92 2.37 3.29
CA TYR A 229 1.55 2.83 3.57
C TYR A 229 0.56 1.70 3.83
N LYS A 230 0.80 0.50 3.30
CA LYS A 230 -0.04 -0.66 3.58
C LYS A 230 0.40 -1.39 4.87
N GLY A 231 1.61 -1.13 5.34
CA GLY A 231 2.16 -1.64 6.60
C GLY A 231 1.66 -0.93 7.84
N SER A 232 1.08 0.27 7.70
CA SER A 232 0.51 0.99 8.84
C SER A 232 -0.64 0.21 9.49
N ILE A 233 -1.43 -0.57 8.73
CA ILE A 233 -2.46 -1.45 9.30
C ILE A 233 -1.82 -2.59 10.11
N HIS A 234 -0.76 -3.20 9.58
CA HIS A 234 -0.04 -4.29 10.24
C HIS A 234 0.59 -3.81 11.55
N ALA A 235 1.20 -2.62 11.53
CA ALA A 235 1.77 -1.96 12.70
C ALA A 235 0.70 -1.66 13.76
N LEU A 236 -0.47 -1.15 13.35
CA LEU A 236 -1.57 -0.89 14.28
C LEU A 236 -2.09 -2.18 14.93
N VAL A 237 -2.27 -3.25 14.14
CA VAL A 237 -2.76 -4.54 14.64
C VAL A 237 -1.77 -5.16 15.62
N MET A 238 -0.48 -5.23 15.27
CA MET A 238 0.54 -5.78 16.17
C MET A 238 0.68 -4.96 17.45
N SER A 239 0.70 -3.63 17.36
CA SER A 239 0.77 -2.76 18.54
C SER A 239 -0.47 -2.88 19.43
N LEU A 240 -1.66 -3.07 18.84
CA LEU A 240 -2.88 -3.31 19.60
C LEU A 240 -2.82 -4.64 20.34
N ILE A 241 -2.35 -5.71 19.69
CA ILE A 241 -2.17 -7.02 20.33
C ILE A 241 -1.15 -6.93 21.46
N CYS A 242 -0.04 -6.23 21.26
CA CYS A 242 0.93 -5.95 22.31
C CYS A 242 0.27 -5.27 23.50
N PHE A 243 -0.47 -4.19 23.26
CA PHE A 243 -1.14 -3.42 24.30
C PHE A 243 -2.14 -4.28 25.09
N ILE A 244 -2.99 -5.04 24.39
CA ILE A 244 -3.97 -5.93 25.01
C ILE A 244 -3.27 -7.02 25.85
N SER A 245 -2.18 -7.59 25.34
CA SER A 245 -1.45 -8.65 26.04
C SER A 245 -0.92 -8.17 27.40
N PHE A 246 -0.36 -6.96 27.46
CA PHE A 246 0.11 -6.38 28.72
C PHE A 246 -1.04 -5.95 29.64
N PHE A 247 -2.11 -5.38 29.08
CA PHE A 247 -3.30 -4.99 29.84
C PHE A 247 -3.98 -6.18 30.52
N VAL A 248 -4.13 -7.30 29.83
CA VAL A 248 -4.74 -8.54 30.38
C VAL A 248 -3.89 -9.12 31.51
N LEU A 249 -2.56 -9.02 31.41
CA LEU A 249 -1.65 -9.51 32.43
C LEU A 249 -1.58 -8.60 33.68
N GLN A 250 -2.37 -7.51 33.72
CA GLN A 250 -2.43 -6.53 34.81
C GLN A 250 -1.06 -5.90 35.14
N PHE A 251 -0.24 -5.68 34.11
CA PHE A 251 1.08 -5.05 34.19
C PHE A 251 1.13 -3.68 33.49
#